data_AF-A0A9X3G6D4-F1
#
_entry.id   AF-A0A9X3G6D4-F1
#
_cell.length_a   1.000
_cell.length_b   1.000
_cell.length_c   1.000
_cell.angle_alpha   90.00
_cell.angle_beta   90.00
_cell.angle_gamma   90.00
#
_symmetry.space_group_name_H-M   'P 1'
#
loop_
_entity.id
_entity.type
_entity.pdbx_description
1 polymer ?
#
loop_
_entity_poly.entity_id
_entity_poly.type
_entity_poly.pdbx_seq_one_letter_code
_entity_poly.pdbx_strand_id
1 'polypeptide(L)'
;MAADQRPRLLTELRKAAAARRAARRRIADLTAEHGLGSAGHPAAWDRYRAVNDRWSTLIREAATAGHTLADVARAAGCARPSVYRHLKR
;
A
#
# COMPACT_ATOMS: atom_id res chain seq x y z
N MET A 1 -23.77 5.99 -14.09
CA MET A 1 -23.00 6.91 -13.22
C MET A 1 -21.63 6.33 -12.82
N ALA A 2 -20.73 6.06 -13.78
CA ALA A 2 -19.42 5.39 -13.52
C ALA A 2 -18.19 6.31 -13.66
N ALA A 3 -18.37 7.59 -14.00
CA ALA A 3 -17.27 8.49 -14.38
C ALA A 3 -16.42 8.99 -13.20
N ASP A 4 -16.92 8.90 -11.96
CA ASP A 4 -16.28 9.54 -10.79
C ASP A 4 -15.43 8.58 -9.92
N GLN A 5 -15.49 7.26 -10.17
CA GLN A 5 -14.75 6.28 -9.35
C GLN A 5 -13.26 6.13 -9.75
N ARG A 6 -12.93 6.29 -11.02
CA ARG A 6 -11.56 6.12 -11.56
C ARG A 6 -10.52 7.07 -10.94
N PRO A 7 -10.72 8.41 -10.95
CA PRO A 7 -9.73 9.32 -10.36
C PRO A 7 -9.62 9.18 -8.83
N ARG A 8 -10.73 8.80 -8.17
CA ARG A 8 -10.76 8.55 -6.72
C ARG A 8 -9.90 7.35 -6.34
N LEU A 9 -9.96 6.27 -7.11
CA LEU A 9 -9.24 5.03 -6.82
C LEU A 9 -7.70 5.19 -6.82
N LEU A 10 -7.15 5.87 -7.84
CA LEU A 10 -5.72 6.17 -7.86
C LEU A 10 -5.30 7.12 -6.72
N THR A 11 -6.19 8.01 -6.31
CA THR A 11 -5.95 8.92 -5.17
C THR A 11 -5.91 8.15 -3.85
N GLU A 12 -6.87 7.25 -3.63
CA GLU A 12 -6.87 6.36 -2.47
C GLU A 12 -5.65 5.43 -2.44
N LEU A 13 -5.24 4.92 -3.61
CA LEU A 13 -4.02 4.12 -3.73
C LEU A 13 -2.76 4.92 -3.33
N ARG A 14 -2.66 6.20 -3.73
CA ARG A 14 -1.57 7.09 -3.28
C ARG A 14 -1.57 7.30 -1.77
N LYS A 15 -2.75 7.52 -1.17
CA LYS A 15 -2.88 7.66 0.29
C LYS A 15 -2.46 6.38 1.01
N ALA A 16 -2.90 5.22 0.53
CA ALA A 16 -2.52 3.92 1.08
C ALA A 16 -1.00 3.68 0.96
N ALA A 17 -0.39 4.04 -0.17
CA ALA A 17 1.06 3.96 -0.37
C ALA A 17 1.84 4.86 0.60
N ALA A 18 1.34 6.08 0.87
CA ALA A 18 1.94 6.98 1.85
C ALA A 18 1.81 6.42 3.28
N ALA A 19 0.63 5.93 3.66
CA ALA A 19 0.39 5.30 4.96
C ALA A 19 1.28 4.06 5.17
N ARG A 20 1.47 3.24 4.13
CA ARG A 20 2.34 2.05 4.17
C ARG A 20 3.79 2.44 4.45
N ARG A 21 4.29 3.50 3.79
CA ARG A 21 5.64 4.04 4.05
C ARG A 21 5.79 4.59 5.47
N ALA A 22 4.77 5.29 5.98
CA ALA A 22 4.77 5.79 7.35
C ALA A 22 4.76 4.65 8.38
N ALA A 23 3.93 3.62 8.20
CA ALA A 23 3.89 2.46 9.07
C ALA A 23 5.24 1.71 9.08
N ARG A 24 5.88 1.56 7.91
CA ARG A 24 7.20 0.93 7.81
C ARG A 24 8.30 1.74 8.50
N ARG A 25 8.25 3.08 8.40
CA ARG A 25 9.14 3.95 9.16
C ARG A 25 8.95 3.77 10.66
N ARG A 26 7.70 3.75 11.15
CA ARG A 26 7.44 3.55 12.59
C ARG A 26 8.02 2.23 13.11
N ILE A 27 7.96 1.15 12.34
CA ILE A 27 8.61 -0.12 12.71
C ILE A 27 10.13 0.05 12.80
N ALA A 28 10.75 0.73 11.83
CA ALA A 28 12.18 1.00 11.86
C ALA A 28 12.58 1.89 13.05
N ASP A 29 11.82 2.95 13.33
CA ASP A 29 12.05 3.84 14.47
C ASP A 29 11.97 3.07 15.79
N LEU A 30 10.92 2.26 15.99
CA LEU A 30 10.78 1.40 17.16
C LEU A 30 11.92 0.38 17.29
N THR A 31 12.42 -0.13 16.16
CA THR A 31 13.57 -1.06 16.15
C THR A 31 14.84 -0.34 16.56
N ALA A 32 15.05 0.91 16.12
CA ALA A 32 16.20 1.71 16.47
C ALA A 32 16.16 2.19 17.94
N GLU A 33 14.99 2.59 18.43
CA GLU A 33 14.79 3.12 19.78
C GLU A 33 14.83 2.02 20.87
N HIS A 34 14.29 0.84 20.59
CA HIS A 34 14.03 -0.18 21.62
C HIS A 34 14.53 -1.58 21.27
N GLY A 35 15.18 -1.75 20.11
CA GLY A 35 15.58 -3.06 19.60
C GLY A 35 14.42 -3.85 18.99
N LEU A 36 14.77 -5.00 18.40
CA LEU A 36 13.81 -5.94 17.82
C LEU A 36 12.95 -6.59 18.91
N GLY A 37 11.64 -6.71 18.67
CA GLY A 37 10.73 -7.45 19.55
C GLY A 37 10.25 -6.68 20.78
N SER A 38 10.47 -5.37 20.84
CA SER A 38 9.92 -4.51 21.89
C SER A 38 8.38 -4.54 21.89
N ALA A 39 7.75 -4.21 23.03
CA ALA A 39 6.29 -4.33 23.21
C ALA A 39 5.45 -3.55 22.16
N GLY A 40 6.01 -2.50 21.54
CA GLY A 40 5.35 -1.74 20.48
C GLY A 40 5.43 -2.37 19.07
N HIS A 41 6.30 -3.36 18.86
CA HIS A 41 6.49 -4.01 17.55
C HIS A 41 5.24 -4.72 17.04
N PRO A 42 4.55 -5.58 17.82
CA PRO A 42 3.37 -6.29 17.34
C PRO A 42 2.30 -5.33 16.78
N ALA A 43 1.95 -4.30 17.54
CA ALA A 43 0.95 -3.31 17.11
C ALA A 43 1.39 -2.52 15.86
N ALA A 44 2.67 -2.17 15.74
CA ALA A 44 3.20 -1.50 14.56
C ALA A 44 3.17 -2.42 13.31
N TRP A 45 3.49 -3.70 13.50
CA TRP A 45 3.39 -4.71 12.44
C TRP A 45 1.94 -4.97 12.02
N ASP A 46 1.00 -5.06 12.96
CA ASP A 46 -0.42 -5.25 12.65
C ASP A 46 -0.98 -4.06 11.86
N ARG A 47 -0.63 -2.84 12.27
CA ARG A 47 -0.98 -1.63 11.52
C ARG A 47 -0.38 -1.63 10.13
N TYR A 48 0.88 -2.03 9.98
CA TYR A 48 1.52 -2.17 8.68
C TYR A 48 0.80 -3.21 7.81
N ARG A 49 0.46 -4.38 8.36
CA ARG A 49 -0.26 -5.45 7.65
C ARG A 49 -1.61 -4.96 7.14
N ALA A 50 -2.43 -4.35 8.01
CA ALA A 50 -3.73 -3.82 7.63
C ALA A 50 -3.65 -2.80 6.48
N VAL A 51 -2.68 -1.88 6.54
CA VAL A 51 -2.46 -0.90 5.47
C VAL A 51 -1.93 -1.56 4.19
N ASN A 52 -1.04 -2.54 4.32
CA ASN A 52 -0.49 -3.28 3.19
C ASN A 52 -1.56 -4.11 2.46
N ASP A 53 -2.51 -4.67 3.19
CA ASP A 53 -3.63 -5.43 2.63
C ASP A 53 -4.58 -4.49 1.87
N ARG A 54 -4.94 -3.35 2.46
CA ARG A 54 -5.73 -2.31 1.76
C ARG A 54 -5.02 -1.83 0.49
N TRP A 55 -3.72 -1.56 0.57
CA TRP A 55 -2.90 -1.16 -0.59
C TRP A 55 -2.92 -2.23 -1.69
N SER A 56 -2.80 -3.51 -1.33
CA SER A 56 -2.85 -4.63 -2.29
C SER A 56 -4.24 -4.77 -2.94
N THR A 57 -5.31 -4.55 -2.18
CA THR A 57 -6.68 -4.55 -2.70
C THR A 57 -6.91 -3.41 -3.69
N LEU A 58 -6.49 -2.18 -3.36
CA LEU A 58 -6.60 -1.03 -4.25
C LEU A 58 -5.82 -1.20 -5.57
N ILE A 59 -4.66 -1.91 -5.55
CA ILE A 59 -3.93 -2.26 -6.78
C ILE A 59 -4.78 -3.13 -7.69
N ARG A 60 -5.43 -4.16 -7.13
CA ARG A 60 -6.29 -5.08 -7.90
C ARG A 60 -7.48 -4.33 -8.46
N GLU A 61 -8.22 -3.61 -7.62
CA GLU A 61 -9.37 -2.80 -8.03
C GLU A 61 -9.00 -1.81 -9.14
N ALA A 62 -7.84 -1.16 -9.07
CA ALA A 62 -7.41 -0.22 -10.09
C ALA A 62 -7.09 -0.90 -11.43
N ALA A 63 -6.51 -2.10 -11.38
CA ALA A 63 -6.30 -2.90 -12.59
C ALA A 63 -7.64 -3.35 -13.19
N THR A 64 -8.60 -3.84 -12.40
CA THR A 64 -9.93 -4.25 -12.89
C THR A 64 -10.76 -3.08 -13.42
N ALA A 65 -10.60 -1.88 -12.86
CA ALA A 65 -11.25 -0.65 -13.34
C ALA A 65 -10.69 -0.14 -14.69
N GLY A 66 -9.66 -0.81 -15.24
CA GLY A 66 -9.06 -0.50 -16.53
C GLY A 66 -8.01 0.61 -16.49
N HIS A 67 -7.44 0.93 -15.32
CA HIS A 67 -6.28 1.82 -15.26
C HIS A 67 -5.05 1.14 -15.85
N THR A 68 -4.17 1.91 -16.48
CA THR A 68 -2.92 1.37 -17.00
C THR A 68 -2.04 0.90 -15.84
N LEU A 69 -1.31 -0.20 -16.03
CA LEU A 69 -0.38 -0.71 -15.02
C LEU A 69 0.72 0.30 -14.66
N ALA A 70 1.04 1.22 -15.59
CA ALA A 70 1.98 2.31 -15.33
C ALA A 70 1.40 3.31 -14.32
N ASP A 71 0.13 3.70 -14.47
CA ASP A 71 -0.53 4.63 -13.54
C ASP A 71 -0.76 3.99 -12.18
N VAL A 72 -1.15 2.71 -12.15
CA VAL A 72 -1.28 1.93 -10.91
C VAL A 72 0.07 1.84 -10.19
N ALA A 73 1.16 1.51 -10.89
CA ALA A 73 2.50 1.45 -10.30
C ALA A 73 2.94 2.81 -9.73
N ARG A 74 2.71 3.89 -10.50
CA ARG A 74 3.00 5.26 -10.09
C ARG A 74 2.22 5.65 -8.83
N ALA A 75 0.91 5.37 -8.80
CA ALA A 75 0.07 5.65 -7.64
C ALA A 75 0.42 4.80 -6.42
N ALA A 76 0.75 3.52 -6.63
CA ALA A 76 1.15 2.57 -5.60
C ALA A 76 2.54 2.87 -5.01
N GLY A 77 3.36 3.68 -5.70
CA GLY A 77 4.73 3.98 -5.29
C GLY A 77 5.64 2.76 -5.34
N CYS A 78 5.46 1.88 -6.33
CA CYS A 78 6.27 0.68 -6.52
C CYS A 78 6.64 0.49 -7.99
N ALA A 79 7.60 -0.40 -8.25
CA ALA A 79 7.97 -0.75 -9.62
C ALA A 79 6.86 -1.59 -10.29
N ARG A 80 6.73 -1.46 -11.62
CA ARG A 80 5.74 -2.25 -12.41
C ARG A 80 5.80 -3.76 -12.14
N PRO A 81 6.98 -4.41 -12.02
CA PRO A 81 7.07 -5.83 -11.63
C PRO A 81 6.36 -6.18 -10.32
N SER A 82 6.37 -5.28 -9.34
CA SER A 82 5.67 -5.50 -8.08
C SER A 82 4.16 -5.55 -8.27
N VAL A 83 3.60 -4.72 -9.15
CA VAL A 83 2.16 -4.73 -9.48
C VAL A 83 1.76 -6.09 -10.06
N TYR A 84 2.53 -6.65 -11.00
CA TYR A 84 2.23 -7.96 -11.58
C TYR A 84 2.14 -9.07 -10.52
N ARG A 85 2.96 -9.01 -9.45
CA ARG A 85 2.90 -9.99 -8.36
C ARG A 85 1.56 -9.97 -7.61
N HIS A 86 0.92 -8.80 -7.50
CA HIS A 86 -0.38 -8.65 -6.85
C HIS A 86 -1.56 -9.07 -7.72
N LEU A 87 -1.37 -9.12 -9.05
CA LEU A 87 -2.40 -9.51 -10.01
C LEU A 87 -2.37 -11.01 -10.36
N LYS A 88 -1.27 -11.71 -10.06
CA LYS A 88 -1.13 -13.18 -10.26
C LYS A 88 -1.73 -14.01 -9.11
N ARG A 89 -2.37 -13.39 -8.12
CA ARG A 89 -2.94 -14.07 -6.95
C ARG A 89 -4.45 -14.16 -7.03
#